data_AF-A0A8H3W6A4-F1
#
_entry.id   AF-A0A8H3W6A4-F1
#
_cell.length_a   1.000
_cell.length_b   1.000
_cell.length_c   1.000
_cell.angle_alpha   90.00
_cell.angle_beta   90.00
_cell.angle_gamma   90.00
#
_symmetry.space_group_name_H-M   'P 1'
#
loop_
_entity.id
_entity.type
_entity.pdbx_description
1 polymer ?
#
loop_
_entity_poly.entity_id
_entity_poly.type
_entity_poly.pdbx_seq_one_letter_code
_entity_poly.pdbx_strand_id
1 'polypeptide(L)'
;MSYVATPEEVRAWEELSSKPSFSQELITVDFTTTPEFIKSVIPPGFEPGDEPRGHISLGTMESRLCGEFDCVMVSIDVKFRGRPGAHMLELIISGDTPVTWG
;
A
#
# COMPACT_ATOMS: atom_id res chain seq x y z
N MET A 1 -2.31 20.22 28.30
CA MET A 1 -3.04 19.30 27.42
C MET A 1 -2.37 17.95 27.52
N SER A 2 -3.11 16.91 27.88
CA SER A 2 -2.60 15.53 27.87
C SER A 2 -2.42 15.11 26.41
N TYR A 3 -1.33 14.43 26.07
CA TYR A 3 -1.13 13.80 24.76
C TYR A 3 -1.86 12.46 24.61
N VAL A 4 -2.60 12.05 25.64
CA VAL A 4 -3.36 10.80 25.67
C VAL A 4 -4.82 11.11 25.37
N ALA A 5 -5.36 10.44 24.35
CA ALA A 5 -6.77 10.49 23.99
C ALA A 5 -7.66 10.01 25.15
N THR A 6 -8.81 10.66 25.31
CA THR A 6 -9.85 10.27 26.26
C THR A 6 -10.56 8.99 25.80
N PRO A 7 -11.20 8.23 26.71
CA PRO A 7 -12.02 7.07 26.33
C PRO A 7 -13.14 7.40 25.32
N GLU A 8 -13.70 8.61 25.38
CA GLU A 8 -14.67 9.12 24.41
C GLU A 8 -14.05 9.29 23.02
N GLU A 9 -12.88 9.93 22.93
CA GLU A 9 -12.17 10.10 21.66
C GLU A 9 -11.75 8.77 21.05
N VAL A 10 -11.27 7.82 21.87
CA VAL A 10 -10.94 6.46 21.40
C VAL A 10 -12.16 5.77 20.81
N ARG A 11 -13.30 5.79 21.51
CA ARG A 11 -14.55 5.17 21.00
C ARG A 11 -15.01 5.79 19.68
N ALA A 12 -14.91 7.11 19.55
CA ALA A 12 -15.27 7.79 18.31
C ALA A 12 -14.37 7.36 17.14
N TRP A 13 -13.06 7.22 17.38
CA TRP A 13 -12.11 6.72 16.38
C TRP A 13 -12.32 5.25 16.01
N GLU A 14 -12.61 4.40 16.99
CA GLU A 14 -12.95 2.99 16.76
C GLU A 14 -14.22 2.86 15.91
N GLU A 15 -15.26 3.65 16.20
CA GLU A 15 -16.50 3.63 15.41
C GLU A 15 -16.25 4.09 13.97
N LEU A 16 -15.48 5.17 13.77
CA LEU A 16 -15.12 5.67 12.45
C LEU A 16 -14.32 4.64 11.64
N SER A 17 -13.31 4.03 12.26
CA SER A 17 -12.40 3.07 11.61
C SER A 17 -13.02 1.69 11.39
N SER A 18 -14.12 1.35 12.09
CA SER A 18 -14.81 0.06 11.94
C SER A 18 -15.49 -0.18 10.58
N LYS A 19 -15.67 0.89 9.78
CA LYS A 19 -16.36 0.84 8.48
C LYS A 19 -15.48 1.44 7.37
N PRO A 20 -14.31 0.86 7.08
CA PRO A 20 -13.44 1.39 6.04
C PRO A 20 -14.09 1.24 4.67
N SER A 21 -13.96 2.26 3.84
CA SER A 21 -14.35 2.22 2.44
C SER A 21 -13.35 3.01 1.60
N PHE A 22 -13.08 2.52 0.40
CA PHE A 22 -12.12 3.09 -0.53
C PHE A 22 -12.69 3.12 -1.95
N SER A 23 -12.40 4.20 -2.66
CA SER A 23 -12.52 4.32 -4.11
C SER A 23 -11.14 4.67 -4.68
N GLN A 24 -10.90 4.28 -5.93
CA GLN A 24 -9.64 4.56 -6.60
C GLN A 24 -9.84 4.70 -8.10
N GLU A 25 -9.07 5.60 -8.70
CA GLU A 25 -8.90 5.74 -10.14
C GLU A 25 -7.40 5.66 -10.43
N LEU A 26 -6.96 4.60 -11.12
CA LEU A 26 -5.54 4.28 -11.30
C LEU A 26 -5.21 4.00 -12.76
N ILE A 27 -4.05 4.48 -13.18
CA ILE A 27 -3.34 4.03 -14.38
C ILE A 27 -2.23 3.09 -13.92
N THR A 28 -2.16 1.90 -14.51
CA THR A 28 -1.11 0.92 -14.22
C THR A 28 -0.28 0.66 -15.46
N VAL A 29 1.04 0.66 -15.29
CA VAL A 29 2.03 0.30 -16.31
C VAL A 29 2.84 -0.89 -15.81
N ASP A 30 2.85 -1.96 -16.59
CA ASP A 30 3.64 -3.15 -16.32
C ASP A 30 5.08 -2.97 -16.85
N PHE A 31 6.06 -3.47 -16.12
CA PHE A 31 7.45 -3.46 -16.54
C PHE A 31 8.15 -4.80 -16.29
N THR A 32 9.21 -5.04 -17.05
CA THR A 32 10.12 -6.17 -16.85
C THR A 32 11.46 -5.65 -16.34
N THR A 33 12.02 -6.32 -15.34
CA THR A 33 13.33 -6.02 -14.75
C THR A 33 14.22 -7.28 -14.77
N THR A 34 15.25 -7.34 -13.93
CA THR A 34 16.18 -8.46 -13.87
C THR A 34 15.90 -9.38 -12.68
N PRO A 35 16.15 -10.70 -12.80
CA PRO A 35 16.10 -11.61 -11.66
C PRO A 35 17.02 -11.21 -10.51
N GLU A 36 18.17 -10.59 -10.82
CA GLU A 36 19.13 -10.09 -9.83
C GLU A 36 18.54 -8.95 -9.00
N PHE A 37 17.87 -8.00 -9.65
CA PHE A 37 17.20 -6.90 -8.95
C PHE A 37 16.10 -7.45 -8.05
N ILE A 38 15.22 -8.31 -8.57
CA ILE A 38 14.15 -8.94 -7.79
C ILE A 38 14.70 -9.62 -6.52
N LYS A 39 15.77 -10.42 -6.66
CA LYS A 39 16.41 -11.08 -5.50
C LYS A 39 17.00 -10.10 -4.48
N SER A 40 17.43 -8.92 -4.91
CA SER A 40 18.03 -7.90 -4.02
C SER A 40 17.01 -7.12 -3.19
N VAL A 41 15.75 -7.06 -3.64
CA VAL A 41 14.69 -6.25 -3.00
C VAL A 41 13.58 -7.08 -2.36
N ILE A 42 13.49 -8.38 -2.66
CA ILE A 42 12.49 -9.26 -2.07
C ILE A 42 12.72 -9.40 -0.55
N PRO A 43 11.68 -9.20 0.28
CA PRO A 43 11.77 -9.44 1.71
C PRO A 43 11.91 -10.94 2.05
N PRO A 44 12.49 -11.28 3.22
CA PRO A 44 12.55 -12.65 3.69
C PRO A 44 11.17 -13.33 3.72
N GLY A 45 11.11 -14.58 3.27
CA GLY A 45 9.88 -15.39 3.27
C GLY A 45 9.03 -15.30 2.00
N PHE A 46 9.35 -14.36 1.11
CA PHE A 46 8.80 -14.33 -0.25
C PHE A 46 9.73 -15.02 -1.24
N GLU A 47 9.14 -15.57 -2.30
CA GLU A 47 9.82 -16.09 -3.48
C GLU A 47 9.54 -15.15 -4.66
N PRO A 48 10.43 -15.08 -5.67
CA PRO A 48 10.13 -14.36 -6.91
C PRO A 48 8.86 -14.88 -7.60
N GLY A 49 8.18 -14.01 -8.35
CA GLY A 49 7.18 -14.40 -9.33
C GLY A 49 7.74 -15.31 -10.43
N ASP A 50 6.86 -15.76 -11.34
CA ASP A 50 7.26 -16.62 -12.47
C ASP A 50 8.17 -15.89 -13.46
N GLU A 51 8.03 -14.57 -13.56
CA GLU A 51 8.85 -13.70 -14.39
C GLU A 51 9.33 -12.49 -13.55
N PRO A 52 10.46 -11.85 -13.89
CA PRO A 52 10.94 -10.66 -13.20
C PRO A 52 10.12 -9.43 -13.63
N ARG A 53 8.84 -9.40 -13.23
CA ARG A 53 7.87 -8.36 -13.57
C ARG A 53 7.52 -7.51 -12.36
N GLY A 54 7.06 -6.30 -12.64
CA GLY A 54 6.47 -5.41 -11.67
C GLY A 54 5.49 -4.44 -12.29
N HIS A 55 4.89 -3.63 -11.44
CA HIS A 55 3.82 -2.70 -11.78
C HIS A 55 4.11 -1.33 -11.19
N ILE A 56 3.83 -0.29 -11.98
CA ILE A 56 3.79 1.08 -11.51
C ILE A 56 2.33 1.53 -11.66
N SER A 57 1.66 1.76 -10.55
CA SER A 57 0.31 2.31 -10.51
C SER A 57 0.34 3.75 -10.01
N LEU A 58 -0.35 4.64 -10.69
CA LEU A 58 -0.46 6.06 -10.36
C LEU A 58 -1.94 6.44 -10.39
N GLY A 59 -2.39 7.23 -9.43
CA GLY A 59 -3.67 7.92 -9.54
C GLY A 59 -4.20 8.40 -8.21
N THR A 60 -5.51 8.66 -8.18
CA THR A 60 -6.18 9.25 -7.05
C THR A 60 -6.98 8.19 -6.30
N MET A 61 -6.90 8.23 -4.98
CA MET A 61 -7.62 7.37 -4.06
C MET A 61 -8.45 8.22 -3.10
N GLU A 62 -9.61 7.70 -2.71
CA GLU A 62 -10.44 8.33 -1.69
C GLU A 62 -10.75 7.32 -0.59
N SER A 63 -10.39 7.68 0.63
CA SER A 63 -10.63 6.91 1.85
C SER A 63 -11.62 7.62 2.74
N ARG A 64 -12.58 6.88 3.30
CA ARG A 64 -13.43 7.42 4.38
C ARG A 64 -12.62 7.93 5.58
N LEU A 65 -11.44 7.37 5.83
CA LEU A 65 -10.61 7.70 7.00
C LEU A 65 -9.65 8.85 6.75
N CYS A 66 -9.14 8.96 5.52
CA CYS A 66 -8.02 9.84 5.20
C CYS A 66 -8.41 10.96 4.21
N GLY A 67 -9.60 10.91 3.64
CA GLY A 67 -10.02 11.77 2.53
C GLY A 67 -9.42 11.33 1.20
N GLU A 68 -9.43 12.25 0.24
CA GLU A 68 -8.83 12.08 -1.08
C GLU A 68 -7.32 12.34 -1.04
N PHE A 69 -6.55 11.48 -1.70
CA PHE A 69 -5.11 11.62 -1.85
C PHE A 69 -4.62 10.98 -3.15
N ASP A 70 -3.50 11.50 -3.66
CA ASP A 70 -2.81 10.95 -4.82
C ASP A 70 -1.78 9.94 -4.35
N CYS A 71 -1.57 8.89 -5.13
CA CYS A 71 -0.54 7.90 -4.83
C CYS A 71 0.18 7.38 -6.08
N VAL A 72 1.41 6.95 -5.86
CA VAL A 72 2.19 6.10 -6.77
C VAL A 72 2.62 4.86 -6.00
N MET A 73 2.33 3.70 -6.58
CA MET A 73 2.69 2.38 -6.06
C MET A 73 3.64 1.71 -7.05
N VAL A 74 4.83 1.34 -6.58
CA VAL A 74 5.76 0.48 -7.32
C VAL A 74 5.76 -0.88 -6.65
N SER A 75 5.42 -1.93 -7.39
CA SER A 75 5.37 -3.30 -6.88
C SER A 75 6.05 -4.28 -7.81
N ILE A 76 6.43 -5.45 -7.26
CA ILE A 76 6.99 -6.57 -8.00
C ILE A 76 6.20 -7.85 -7.73
N ASP A 77 6.15 -8.73 -8.72
CA ASP A 77 5.50 -10.03 -8.58
C ASP A 77 6.30 -10.93 -7.64
N VAL A 78 5.61 -11.49 -6.65
CA VAL A 78 6.18 -12.41 -5.66
C VAL A 78 5.24 -13.58 -5.41
N LYS A 79 5.75 -14.59 -4.70
CA LYS A 79 4.96 -15.67 -4.14
C LYS A 79 5.19 -15.77 -2.64
N PHE A 80 4.12 -16.04 -1.89
CA PHE A 80 4.22 -16.42 -0.48
C PHE A 80 3.65 -17.83 -0.30
N ARG A 81 4.51 -18.78 0.05
CA ARG A 81 4.13 -20.21 0.17
C ARG A 81 3.44 -20.73 -1.10
N GLY A 82 4.02 -20.41 -2.26
CA GLY A 82 3.51 -20.78 -3.58
C GLY A 82 2.28 -19.99 -4.07
N ARG A 83 1.75 -19.05 -3.28
CA ARG A 83 0.60 -18.22 -3.68
C ARG A 83 1.06 -16.93 -4.37
N PRO A 84 0.58 -16.63 -5.59
CA PRO A 84 0.96 -15.40 -6.30
C PRO A 84 0.43 -14.16 -5.57
N GLY A 85 1.21 -13.08 -5.63
CA GLY A 85 0.86 -11.77 -5.11
C GLY A 85 1.86 -10.72 -5.57
N ALA A 86 1.73 -9.51 -5.04
CA ALA A 86 2.66 -8.42 -5.31
C ALA A 86 3.28 -7.93 -3.99
N HIS A 87 4.57 -7.61 -4.04
CA HIS A 87 5.25 -6.89 -2.96
C HIS A 87 5.45 -5.43 -3.38
N MET A 88 4.94 -4.51 -2.57
CA MET A 88 5.10 -3.07 -2.80
C MET A 88 6.49 -2.64 -2.34
N LEU A 89 7.30 -2.16 -3.29
CA LEU A 89 8.65 -1.66 -3.06
C LEU A 89 8.63 -0.22 -2.57
N GLU A 90 7.78 0.59 -3.17
CA GLU A 90 7.68 2.01 -2.89
C GLU A 90 6.23 2.45 -2.96
N LEU A 91 5.84 3.29 -2.01
CA LEU A 91 4.52 3.91 -1.94
C LEU A 91 4.72 5.40 -1.65
N ILE A 92 4.44 6.23 -2.65
CA ILE A 92 4.51 7.69 -2.54
C ILE A 92 3.08 8.19 -2.46
N ILE A 93 2.75 8.90 -1.39
CA ILE A 93 1.40 9.37 -1.11
C ILE A 93 1.42 10.88 -0.86
N SER A 94 0.42 11.60 -1.36
CA SER A 94 0.20 12.99 -0.98
C SER A 94 -0.53 13.09 0.37
N GLY A 95 -0.06 13.98 1.23
CA GLY A 95 -0.66 14.25 2.55
C GLY A 95 -0.18 13.29 3.66
N ASP A 96 -0.18 13.81 4.90
CA ASP A 96 0.43 13.13 6.05
C ASP A 96 -0.49 12.07 6.66
N THR A 97 -1.80 12.30 6.65
CA THR A 97 -2.81 11.40 7.21
C THR A 97 -2.79 10.03 6.53
N PRO A 98 -2.93 9.90 5.19
CA PRO A 98 -2.90 8.58 4.54
C PRO A 98 -1.57 7.83 4.74
N VAL A 99 -0.43 8.55 4.83
CA VAL A 99 0.87 7.94 5.18
C VAL A 99 0.89 7.40 6.61
N THR A 100 0.27 8.11 7.56
CA THR A 100 0.21 7.69 8.97
C THR A 100 -0.69 6.47 9.19
N TRP A 101 -1.70 6.28 8.32
CA TRP A 101 -2.66 5.18 8.40
C TRP A 101 -2.19 3.89 7.72
N GLY A 102 -1.32 3.97 6.71
CA GLY A 102 -0.80 2.81 5.97
C GLY A 102 0.12 1.94 6.81
#